data_AF-A7TDA3-F1
#
_entry.id   AF-A7TDA3-F1
#
_cell.length_a   1.000
_cell.length_b   1.000
_cell.length_c   1.000
_cell.angle_alpha   90.00
_cell.angle_beta   90.00
_cell.angle_gamma   90.00
#
_symmetry.space_group_name_H-M   'P 1'
#
loop_
_entity.id
_entity.type
_entity.pdbx_description
1 polymer ?
#
loop_
_entity_poly.entity_id
_entity_poly.type
_entity_poly.pdbx_seq_one_letter_code
_entity_poly.pdbx_strand_id
1 'polypeptide(L)'
;TVSGVILDKEFNNEPLPFANVLIKGTTIGTSTDDLGKYSLSVKPGSYVLEIGYLGYETKEIPFTIKAGEKKVINHTLEASGVQLADVVVTHTVTKESETALLQEQQKAVEIKQAIGAEEISKKGISDVAAAVAKTTGISKQEGSGSIYVRGLGDSSSDYNFDLKWEYFPKNGEVISVTGFGKYILNPINEATVASATNDISWVNSGEKAIGIGAEFELRKNIINIENSTNEQKTNLSGGLNISYLHTNQDLDTEKVLKETERAITVAFTNTESRLTGASDLLINADLSFNKDFSEEKSLTATLAGTYFSDRIYALGVTGKGDLVDSDVIALDFVLKYKFNKNLGIGFSAKNITDPTIERKQDIQNVIVDSYKKGRNFSISLKYTF
;
A
#
# COMPACT_ATOMS: atom_id res chain seq x y z
N THR A 1 8.82 5.00 1.78
CA THR A 1 7.85 5.02 0.67
C THR A 1 8.40 4.33 -0.54
N VAL A 2 7.76 3.27 -1.01
CA VAL A 2 8.05 2.68 -2.33
C VAL A 2 7.17 3.38 -3.33
N SER A 3 7.75 3.85 -4.42
CA SER A 3 7.00 4.40 -5.54
C SER A 3 7.55 3.82 -6.82
N GLY A 4 6.88 4.04 -7.92
CA GLY A 4 7.38 3.60 -9.22
C GLY A 4 6.34 3.76 -10.29
N VAL A 5 6.68 3.34 -11.48
CA VAL A 5 5.80 3.35 -12.65
C VAL A 5 5.60 1.91 -13.12
N ILE A 6 4.35 1.50 -13.26
CA ILE A 6 3.99 0.24 -13.92
C ILE A 6 3.55 0.54 -15.34
N LEU A 7 4.12 -0.18 -16.30
CA LEU A 7 3.90 -0.01 -17.73
C LEU A 7 3.33 -1.30 -18.33
N ASP A 8 2.71 -1.17 -19.50
CA ASP A 8 2.14 -2.25 -20.29
C ASP A 8 3.07 -2.61 -21.44
N LYS A 9 3.63 -3.84 -21.43
CA LYS A 9 4.54 -4.30 -22.48
C LYS A 9 3.86 -4.37 -23.85
N GLU A 10 2.61 -4.84 -23.89
CA GLU A 10 1.89 -5.07 -25.16
C GLU A 10 1.33 -3.80 -25.77
N PHE A 11 1.48 -2.71 -25.04
CA PHE A 11 0.98 -1.42 -25.44
C PHE A 11 2.09 -0.37 -25.55
N ASN A 12 3.29 -0.78 -25.97
CA ASN A 12 4.47 0.08 -26.19
C ASN A 12 5.00 0.77 -24.90
N ASN A 13 5.00 0.03 -23.78
CA ASN A 13 5.39 0.56 -22.46
C ASN A 13 4.56 1.79 -22.05
N GLU A 14 3.31 1.87 -22.50
CA GLU A 14 2.38 2.88 -22.02
C GLU A 14 2.11 2.67 -20.53
N PRO A 15 1.82 3.73 -19.78
CA PRO A 15 1.48 3.59 -18.38
C PRO A 15 0.30 2.66 -18.17
N LEU A 16 0.44 1.75 -17.20
CA LEU A 16 -0.58 0.79 -16.85
C LEU A 16 -1.30 1.28 -15.58
N PRO A 17 -2.39 2.06 -15.72
CA PRO A 17 -3.14 2.58 -14.60
C PRO A 17 -3.93 1.47 -13.91
N PHE A 18 -4.08 1.60 -12.60
CA PHE A 18 -4.78 0.66 -11.72
C PHE A 18 -4.21 -0.75 -11.64
N ALA A 19 -2.94 -0.93 -12.00
CA ALA A 19 -2.20 -2.10 -11.55
C ALA A 19 -2.24 -2.10 -10.01
N ASN A 20 -2.71 -3.21 -9.45
CA ASN A 20 -2.67 -3.45 -8.02
C ASN A 20 -1.21 -3.63 -7.63
N VAL A 21 -0.74 -2.83 -6.70
CA VAL A 21 0.60 -2.91 -6.14
C VAL A 21 0.44 -3.17 -4.65
N LEU A 22 0.70 -4.39 -4.22
CA LEU A 22 0.47 -4.85 -2.87
C LEU A 22 1.78 -5.32 -2.26
N ILE A 23 1.94 -5.17 -0.96
CA ILE A 23 2.97 -5.90 -0.22
C ILE A 23 2.40 -7.28 0.08
N LYS A 24 2.99 -8.31 -0.51
CA LYS A 24 2.53 -9.69 -0.44
C LYS A 24 2.37 -10.13 1.01
N GLY A 25 1.23 -10.76 1.28
CA GLY A 25 0.85 -11.17 2.63
C GLY A 25 0.49 -9.99 3.52
N THR A 26 0.20 -8.78 3.02
CA THR A 26 -0.32 -7.66 3.83
C THR A 26 -1.45 -6.96 3.09
N THR A 27 -2.20 -6.12 3.79
CA THR A 27 -3.19 -5.21 3.18
C THR A 27 -2.59 -3.86 2.78
N ILE A 28 -1.27 -3.69 2.92
CA ILE A 28 -0.58 -2.47 2.49
C ILE A 28 -0.44 -2.54 0.97
N GLY A 29 -1.42 -1.94 0.31
CA GLY A 29 -1.53 -1.91 -1.14
C GLY A 29 -2.00 -0.55 -1.64
N THR A 30 -1.73 -0.29 -2.90
CA THR A 30 -2.19 0.87 -3.63
C THR A 30 -2.42 0.46 -5.07
N SER A 31 -3.07 1.32 -5.83
CA SER A 31 -3.19 1.15 -7.28
C SER A 31 -2.33 2.20 -7.98
N THR A 32 -1.83 1.89 -9.16
CA THR A 32 -1.18 2.91 -10.01
C THR A 32 -2.17 3.98 -10.48
N ASP A 33 -1.69 5.22 -10.62
CA ASP A 33 -2.43 6.37 -11.14
C ASP A 33 -2.48 6.38 -12.69
N ASP A 34 -3.02 7.46 -13.27
CA ASP A 34 -3.20 7.61 -14.72
C ASP A 34 -1.89 7.64 -15.51
N LEU A 35 -0.77 7.91 -14.84
CA LEU A 35 0.58 7.88 -15.41
C LEU A 35 1.30 6.59 -15.00
N GLY A 36 0.56 5.57 -14.56
CA GLY A 36 1.10 4.29 -14.11
C GLY A 36 1.89 4.41 -12.81
N LYS A 37 1.87 5.57 -12.14
CA LYS A 37 2.67 5.79 -10.93
C LYS A 37 1.95 5.26 -9.71
N TYR A 38 2.67 4.59 -8.85
CA TYR A 38 2.17 4.21 -7.53
C TYR A 38 3.07 4.78 -6.45
N SER A 39 2.51 4.89 -5.24
CA SER A 39 3.25 5.26 -4.04
C SER A 39 2.63 4.55 -2.84
N LEU A 40 3.46 3.82 -2.11
CA LEU A 40 3.15 2.99 -0.96
C LEU A 40 4.02 3.44 0.20
N SER A 41 3.38 3.89 1.27
CA SER A 41 4.08 4.09 2.53
C SER A 41 4.14 2.77 3.26
N VAL A 42 5.30 2.13 3.16
CA VAL A 42 5.64 0.91 3.87
C VAL A 42 6.72 1.24 4.90
N LYS A 43 6.67 0.54 6.02
CA LYS A 43 7.64 0.69 7.10
C LYS A 43 8.99 0.10 6.68
N PRO A 44 10.07 0.38 7.42
CA PRO A 44 11.36 -0.20 7.12
C PRO A 44 11.32 -1.71 7.29
N GLY A 45 11.86 -2.46 6.33
CA GLY A 45 11.81 -3.92 6.35
C GLY A 45 12.08 -4.52 4.97
N SER A 46 12.11 -5.86 4.93
CA SER A 46 12.19 -6.64 3.70
C SER A 46 10.80 -7.14 3.32
N TYR A 47 10.42 -6.93 2.08
CA TYR A 47 9.08 -7.18 1.56
C TYR A 47 9.14 -7.80 0.16
N VAL A 48 8.02 -8.37 -0.27
CA VAL A 48 7.79 -8.73 -1.67
C VAL A 48 6.68 -7.82 -2.20
N LEU A 49 6.98 -7.06 -3.24
CA LEU A 49 6.01 -6.24 -3.97
C LEU A 49 5.30 -7.15 -4.98
N GLU A 50 4.01 -7.35 -4.81
CA GLU A 50 3.14 -8.05 -5.75
C GLU A 50 2.46 -7.02 -6.65
N ILE A 51 2.66 -7.15 -7.96
CA ILE A 51 2.10 -6.25 -8.97
C ILE A 51 1.19 -7.09 -9.86
N GLY A 52 -0.11 -6.81 -9.81
CA GLY A 52 -1.12 -7.54 -10.57
C GLY A 52 -2.01 -6.60 -11.37
N TYR A 53 -2.37 -6.98 -12.58
CA TYR A 53 -3.37 -6.26 -13.37
C TYR A 53 -4.20 -7.24 -14.19
N LEU A 54 -5.48 -6.92 -14.40
CA LEU A 54 -6.42 -7.79 -15.09
C LEU A 54 -5.93 -8.12 -16.50
N GLY A 55 -5.71 -9.41 -16.78
CA GLY A 55 -5.23 -9.88 -18.09
C GLY A 55 -3.70 -9.91 -18.24
N TYR A 56 -2.96 -9.72 -17.15
CA TYR A 56 -1.48 -9.70 -17.11
C TYR A 56 -0.96 -10.73 -16.11
N GLU A 57 0.29 -11.16 -16.29
CA GLU A 57 0.96 -12.03 -15.33
C GLU A 57 1.22 -11.26 -14.03
N THR A 58 0.91 -11.86 -12.88
CA THR A 58 1.21 -11.23 -11.58
C THR A 58 2.71 -11.33 -11.30
N LYS A 59 3.34 -10.20 -10.97
CA LYS A 59 4.78 -10.16 -10.70
C LYS A 59 5.10 -9.96 -9.22
N GLU A 60 6.01 -10.77 -8.70
CA GLU A 60 6.58 -10.63 -7.36
C GLU A 60 8.02 -10.09 -7.41
N ILE A 61 8.28 -8.99 -6.73
CA ILE A 61 9.57 -8.31 -6.69
C ILE A 61 10.02 -8.14 -5.24
N PRO A 62 11.03 -8.89 -4.75
CA PRO A 62 11.57 -8.68 -3.43
C PRO A 62 12.31 -7.34 -3.35
N PHE A 63 12.06 -6.57 -2.30
CA PHE A 63 12.79 -5.34 -2.02
C PHE A 63 12.97 -5.13 -0.52
N THR A 64 13.94 -4.29 -0.16
CA THR A 64 14.12 -3.81 1.22
C THR A 64 14.06 -2.29 1.19
N ILE A 65 13.38 -1.70 2.17
CA ILE A 65 13.21 -0.26 2.31
C ILE A 65 13.58 0.17 3.73
N LYS A 66 14.21 1.33 3.88
CA LYS A 66 14.68 1.87 5.16
C LYS A 66 13.86 3.08 5.61
N ALA A 67 14.05 3.48 6.87
CA ALA A 67 13.30 4.59 7.47
C ALA A 67 13.49 5.87 6.66
N GLY A 68 12.37 6.45 6.20
CA GLY A 68 12.37 7.63 5.35
C GLY A 68 12.90 7.43 3.92
N GLU A 69 13.33 6.21 3.55
CA GLU A 69 13.82 5.91 2.21
C GLU A 69 12.66 6.02 1.20
N LYS A 70 12.94 6.69 0.08
CA LYS A 70 12.09 6.67 -1.11
C LYS A 70 12.67 5.65 -2.08
N LYS A 71 12.08 4.46 -2.14
CA LYS A 71 12.49 3.40 -3.07
C LYS A 71 11.73 3.55 -4.37
N VAL A 72 12.42 3.57 -5.51
CA VAL A 72 11.76 3.58 -6.82
C VAL A 72 11.87 2.20 -7.45
N ILE A 73 10.74 1.54 -7.71
CA ILE A 73 10.66 0.23 -8.37
C ILE A 73 9.71 0.35 -9.56
N ASN A 74 10.28 0.47 -10.76
CA ASN A 74 9.52 0.47 -12.01
C ASN A 74 9.42 -0.94 -12.55
N HIS A 75 8.29 -1.29 -13.18
CA HIS A 75 8.14 -2.58 -13.82
C HIS A 75 7.23 -2.47 -15.05
N THR A 76 7.42 -3.36 -16.02
CA THR A 76 6.52 -3.47 -17.17
C THR A 76 5.86 -4.85 -17.09
N LEU A 77 4.53 -4.89 -16.99
CA LEU A 77 3.76 -6.13 -16.98
C LEU A 77 3.56 -6.65 -18.41
N GLU A 78 3.60 -7.98 -18.55
CA GLU A 78 3.34 -8.70 -19.80
C GLU A 78 1.91 -9.24 -19.78
N ALA A 79 1.19 -9.13 -20.91
CA ALA A 79 -0.17 -9.65 -20.96
C ALA A 79 -0.14 -11.17 -20.86
N SER A 80 -1.09 -11.75 -20.14
CA SER A 80 -1.29 -13.20 -20.06
C SER A 80 -1.83 -13.70 -21.39
N GLY A 81 -0.93 -13.87 -22.37
CA GLY A 81 -1.18 -14.71 -23.53
C GLY A 81 -1.39 -16.14 -23.05
N VAL A 82 -2.40 -16.83 -23.53
CA VAL A 82 -2.64 -18.23 -23.17
C VAL A 82 -1.37 -19.05 -23.42
N GLN A 83 -0.68 -19.42 -22.34
CA GLN A 83 0.26 -20.53 -22.28
C GLN A 83 0.42 -20.99 -20.82
N LEU A 84 0.01 -22.23 -20.58
CA LEU A 84 0.31 -23.02 -19.40
C LEU A 84 1.83 -23.30 -19.38
N ALA A 85 2.44 -23.18 -18.21
CA ALA A 85 3.64 -23.95 -17.87
C ALA A 85 3.55 -24.38 -16.39
N ASP A 86 3.79 -25.67 -16.17
CA ASP A 86 3.71 -26.39 -14.91
C ASP A 86 4.70 -25.91 -13.82
N VAL A 87 4.24 -26.04 -12.57
CA VAL A 87 4.94 -26.35 -11.30
C VAL A 87 6.47 -26.17 -11.24
N VAL A 88 6.93 -25.30 -10.33
CA VAL A 88 7.98 -25.66 -9.34
C VAL A 88 7.68 -25.00 -7.99
N VAL A 89 7.31 -25.83 -7.00
CA VAL A 89 7.40 -25.45 -5.59
C VAL A 89 8.88 -25.39 -5.23
N THR A 90 9.40 -24.19 -4.96
CA THR A 90 10.76 -24.05 -4.41
C THR A 90 10.66 -23.49 -2.99
N HIS A 91 10.81 -24.38 -2.00
CA HIS A 91 11.09 -24.00 -0.63
C HIS A 91 12.37 -23.15 -0.60
N THR A 92 12.29 -21.93 -0.10
CA THR A 92 13.48 -21.19 0.31
C THR A 92 13.29 -20.76 1.75
N VAL A 93 13.88 -21.52 2.66
CA VAL A 93 14.20 -21.05 4.02
C VAL A 93 15.52 -20.32 3.90
N THR A 94 15.51 -18.98 3.92
CA THR A 94 16.74 -18.19 4.04
C THR A 94 16.83 -17.60 5.44
N LYS A 95 17.70 -18.22 6.24
CA LYS A 95 18.44 -17.58 7.33
C LYS A 95 19.65 -16.85 6.73
N GLU A 96 20.08 -15.79 7.42
CA GLU A 96 21.29 -14.96 7.23
C GLU A 96 21.12 -13.70 6.34
N SER A 97 21.64 -12.51 6.67
CA SER A 97 22.63 -12.14 7.71
C SER A 97 22.44 -10.71 8.25
N GLU A 98 22.81 -10.58 9.51
CA GLU A 98 22.90 -9.41 10.41
C GLU A 98 23.82 -8.26 9.90
N THR A 99 24.52 -8.46 8.78
CA THR A 99 25.59 -7.55 8.30
C THR A 99 25.18 -6.54 7.21
N ALA A 100 24.01 -6.66 6.60
CA ALA A 100 23.54 -5.70 5.58
C ALA A 100 22.86 -4.44 6.16
N LEU A 101 22.51 -4.45 7.45
CA LEU A 101 21.79 -3.35 8.11
C LEU A 101 22.71 -2.22 8.56
N LEU A 102 23.98 -2.50 8.87
CA LEU A 102 24.93 -1.52 9.42
C LEU A 102 25.42 -0.48 8.39
N GLN A 103 25.50 -0.81 7.10
CA GLN A 103 26.00 0.12 6.08
C GLN A 103 24.99 1.19 5.64
N GLU A 104 23.71 1.02 5.96
CA GLU A 104 22.67 1.94 5.49
C GLU A 104 22.11 2.83 6.59
N GLN A 105 22.44 2.54 7.85
CA GLN A 105 22.25 3.48 8.96
C GLN A 105 23.15 4.72 8.82
N GLN A 106 24.26 4.66 8.06
CA GLN A 106 25.15 5.81 7.84
C GLN A 106 24.68 6.81 6.77
N LYS A 107 23.62 6.53 6.00
CA LYS A 107 23.21 7.38 4.85
C LYS A 107 21.91 8.15 5.02
N ALA A 108 21.21 8.03 6.16
CA ALA A 108 19.86 8.57 6.30
C ALA A 108 19.72 9.55 7.48
N VAL A 109 20.47 10.66 7.48
CA VAL A 109 20.05 11.91 8.13
C VAL A 109 20.62 13.11 7.36
N GLU A 110 19.81 13.72 6.50
CA GLU A 110 19.81 15.17 6.29
C GLU A 110 18.39 15.56 5.84
N ILE A 111 17.61 16.12 6.75
CA ILE A 111 16.35 16.81 6.45
C ILE A 111 16.52 18.23 7.00
N LYS A 112 16.28 19.28 6.18
CA LYS A 112 15.23 20.28 6.45
C LYS A 112 15.18 21.44 5.45
N GLN A 113 13.95 21.70 5.02
CA GLN A 113 13.28 23.00 4.86
C GLN A 113 14.11 24.19 4.36
N ALA A 114 13.78 24.64 3.16
CA ALA A 114 14.16 25.96 2.66
C ALA A 114 13.53 27.06 3.53
N ILE A 115 14.33 27.68 4.39
CA ILE A 115 14.11 29.05 4.84
C ILE A 115 14.56 29.95 3.68
N GLY A 116 13.71 30.87 3.24
CA GLY A 116 14.02 31.80 2.15
C GLY A 116 15.29 32.60 2.45
N ALA A 117 16.23 32.61 1.50
CA ALA A 117 17.56 33.23 1.62
C ALA A 117 17.54 34.75 1.90
N GLU A 118 16.38 35.39 1.84
CA GLU A 118 16.21 36.84 1.97
C GLU A 118 15.98 37.32 3.42
N GLU A 119 15.59 36.42 4.35
CA GLU A 119 15.48 36.75 5.79
C GLU A 119 16.79 36.55 6.58
N ILE A 120 17.64 35.60 6.18
CA ILE A 120 18.90 35.29 6.88
C ILE A 120 19.95 36.41 6.70
N SER A 121 19.93 37.09 5.56
CA SER A 121 20.83 38.23 5.29
C SER A 121 20.54 39.45 6.18
N LYS A 122 19.28 39.66 6.60
CA LYS A 122 18.86 40.85 7.35
C LYS A 122 19.17 40.81 8.86
N LYS A 123 19.55 39.66 9.44
CA LYS A 123 19.71 39.53 10.90
C LYS A 123 21.09 39.12 11.41
N GLY A 124 22.08 38.90 10.55
CA GLY A 124 23.50 38.85 10.92
C GLY A 124 23.83 38.09 12.21
N ILE A 125 23.63 36.78 12.25
CA ILE A 125 24.12 35.93 13.36
C ILE A 125 24.86 34.73 12.78
N SER A 126 26.16 34.67 13.07
CA SER A 126 27.06 33.57 12.82
C SER A 126 27.08 32.65 14.05
N ASP A 127 26.78 31.37 13.83
CA ASP A 127 27.04 30.23 14.70
C ASP A 127 25.92 29.81 15.70
N VAL A 128 25.03 28.96 15.20
CA VAL A 128 23.99 28.22 15.97
C VAL A 128 24.40 26.75 16.20
N ALA A 129 25.53 26.31 15.63
CA ALA A 129 25.91 24.89 15.61
C ALA A 129 26.47 24.40 16.95
N ALA A 130 27.09 25.27 17.75
CA ALA A 130 27.69 24.90 19.03
C ALA A 130 26.66 24.66 20.16
N ALA A 131 25.41 25.12 20.02
CA ALA A 131 24.40 25.03 21.07
C ALA A 131 23.60 23.71 21.07
N VAL A 132 23.51 23.03 19.92
CA VAL A 132 22.64 21.84 19.76
C VAL A 132 23.31 20.55 20.25
N ALA A 133 24.65 20.50 20.28
CA ALA A 133 25.39 19.30 20.66
C ALA A 133 25.36 18.97 22.17
N LYS A 134 24.87 19.87 23.03
CA LYS A 134 24.95 19.72 24.50
C LYS A 134 23.64 19.26 25.17
N THR A 135 22.55 19.08 24.42
CA THR A 135 21.22 18.75 24.98
C THR A 135 20.60 17.45 24.47
N THR A 136 21.23 16.75 23.52
CA THR A 136 20.80 15.42 23.05
C THR A 136 22.05 14.56 22.90
N GLY A 137 22.03 13.30 23.33
CA GLY A 137 23.16 12.39 23.52
C GLY A 137 23.97 12.01 22.26
N ILE A 138 24.44 13.00 21.51
CA ILE A 138 25.14 12.86 20.25
C ILE A 138 26.63 13.09 20.51
N SER A 139 27.45 12.04 20.39
CA SER A 139 28.91 12.17 20.38
C SER A 139 29.43 12.39 18.95
N LYS A 140 30.14 13.50 18.72
CA LYS A 140 30.83 13.80 17.46
C LYS A 140 32.25 13.22 17.49
N GLN A 141 32.64 12.47 16.47
CA GLN A 141 34.03 12.07 16.27
C GLN A 141 34.75 13.15 15.45
N GLU A 142 35.89 13.66 15.93
CA GLU A 142 36.63 14.69 15.22
C GLU A 142 37.09 14.20 13.85
N GLY A 143 36.84 15.03 12.81
CA GLY A 143 37.31 14.81 11.45
C GLY A 143 36.27 14.33 10.44
N SER A 144 35.06 13.93 10.84
CA SER A 144 33.96 13.65 9.91
C SER A 144 32.67 14.36 10.32
N GLY A 145 31.99 14.97 9.35
CA GLY A 145 30.79 15.79 9.56
C GLY A 145 29.50 15.01 9.83
N SER A 146 29.59 13.74 10.26
CA SER A 146 28.41 12.86 10.42
C SER A 146 27.98 12.78 11.89
N ILE A 147 26.67 12.95 12.13
CA ILE A 147 25.99 12.89 13.43
C ILE A 147 25.22 11.57 13.52
N TYR A 148 25.34 10.84 14.64
CA TYR A 148 24.58 9.61 14.92
C TYR A 148 23.55 9.83 16.03
N VAL A 149 22.35 9.25 15.88
CA VAL A 149 21.34 9.12 16.94
C VAL A 149 21.23 7.62 17.29
N ARG A 150 21.42 7.28 18.57
CA ARG A 150 21.32 5.91 19.12
C ARG A 150 19.86 5.71 19.62
N GLY A 151 19.30 4.48 19.56
CA GLY A 151 18.05 4.14 20.26
C GLY A 151 16.78 3.91 19.42
N LEU A 152 16.78 2.98 18.46
CA LEU A 152 15.57 2.22 18.12
C LEU A 152 15.82 0.81 18.67
N GLY A 153 14.85 0.25 19.41
CA GLY A 153 14.94 -1.10 19.97
C GLY A 153 15.02 -2.21 18.92
N ASP A 154 14.66 -3.44 19.33
CA ASP A 154 14.71 -4.61 18.45
C ASP A 154 13.88 -4.41 17.17
N SER A 155 14.36 -4.94 16.04
CA SER A 155 13.67 -4.84 14.75
C SER A 155 12.34 -5.60 14.76
N SER A 156 11.32 -5.04 14.09
CA SER A 156 10.05 -5.75 13.87
C SER A 156 10.25 -6.94 12.94
N SER A 157 9.64 -8.08 13.26
CA SER A 157 9.69 -9.31 12.46
C SER A 157 8.28 -9.82 12.23
N ASP A 158 7.96 -10.30 11.02
CA ASP A 158 6.66 -10.86 10.67
C ASP A 158 6.82 -12.33 10.24
N TYR A 159 6.13 -13.23 10.93
CA TYR A 159 5.98 -14.63 10.55
C TYR A 159 4.57 -14.84 10.01
N ASN A 160 4.46 -15.22 8.74
CA ASN A 160 3.20 -15.49 8.07
C ASN A 160 3.06 -16.99 7.74
N PHE A 161 1.81 -17.44 7.72
CA PHE A 161 1.41 -18.75 7.24
C PHE A 161 0.11 -18.62 6.46
N ASP A 162 0.08 -19.17 5.25
CA ASP A 162 -1.07 -19.10 4.35
C ASP A 162 -1.38 -20.51 3.81
N LEU A 163 -2.67 -20.84 3.76
CA LEU A 163 -3.19 -22.02 3.10
C LEU A 163 -4.18 -21.58 2.02
N LYS A 164 -3.82 -21.81 0.76
CA LYS A 164 -4.63 -21.43 -0.40
C LYS A 164 -5.16 -22.66 -1.12
N TRP A 165 -6.44 -22.61 -1.47
CA TRP A 165 -7.07 -23.52 -2.41
C TRP A 165 -7.58 -22.74 -3.61
N GLU A 166 -7.32 -23.27 -4.81
CA GLU A 166 -7.75 -22.67 -6.06
C GLU A 166 -8.41 -23.72 -6.95
N TYR A 167 -9.48 -23.29 -7.61
CA TYR A 167 -10.17 -24.05 -8.63
C TYR A 167 -10.40 -23.18 -9.85
N PHE A 168 -10.09 -23.72 -11.02
CA PHE A 168 -10.21 -23.03 -12.31
C PHE A 168 -11.25 -23.77 -13.17
N PRO A 169 -12.55 -23.44 -13.04
CA PRO A 169 -13.61 -24.20 -13.73
C PRO A 169 -13.49 -24.11 -15.26
N LYS A 170 -13.05 -22.96 -15.77
CA LYS A 170 -12.84 -22.66 -17.19
C LYS A 170 -11.66 -21.71 -17.34
N ASN A 171 -11.16 -21.59 -18.57
CA ASN A 171 -10.16 -20.57 -18.89
C ASN A 171 -10.69 -19.16 -18.53
N GLY A 172 -9.88 -18.40 -17.79
CA GLY A 172 -10.23 -17.08 -17.28
C GLY A 172 -11.20 -17.05 -16.09
N GLU A 173 -11.57 -18.20 -15.52
CA GLU A 173 -12.36 -18.28 -14.29
C GLU A 173 -11.49 -18.80 -13.13
N VAL A 174 -11.68 -18.23 -11.94
CA VAL A 174 -11.04 -18.73 -10.71
C VAL A 174 -12.03 -18.67 -9.55
N ILE A 175 -11.95 -19.66 -8.68
CA ILE A 175 -12.50 -19.64 -7.33
C ILE A 175 -11.32 -19.92 -6.42
N SER A 176 -10.95 -18.97 -5.57
CA SER A 176 -9.90 -19.16 -4.58
C SER A 176 -10.42 -18.90 -3.17
N VAL A 177 -9.91 -19.70 -2.23
CA VAL A 177 -10.11 -19.52 -0.80
C VAL A 177 -8.74 -19.59 -0.15
N THR A 178 -8.38 -18.54 0.59
CA THR A 178 -7.13 -18.49 1.35
C THR A 178 -7.46 -18.34 2.82
N GLY A 179 -6.89 -19.18 3.69
CA GLY A 179 -6.84 -18.93 5.13
C GLY A 179 -5.42 -18.50 5.49
N PHE A 180 -5.27 -17.45 6.29
CA PHE A 180 -3.95 -16.94 6.63
C PHE A 180 -3.82 -16.51 8.09
N GLY A 181 -2.59 -16.57 8.59
CA GLY A 181 -2.20 -16.22 9.95
C GLY A 181 -0.89 -15.46 9.97
N LYS A 182 -0.78 -14.53 10.89
CA LYS A 182 0.38 -13.68 11.11
C LYS A 182 0.75 -13.66 12.58
N TYR A 183 2.05 -13.69 12.84
CA TYR A 183 2.65 -13.45 14.14
C TYR A 183 3.76 -12.42 13.98
N ILE A 184 3.51 -11.20 14.45
CA ILE A 184 4.42 -10.07 14.31
C ILE A 184 5.08 -9.82 15.66
N LEU A 185 6.41 -9.79 15.70
CA LEU A 185 7.19 -9.33 16.85
C LEU A 185 7.49 -7.84 16.71
N ASN A 186 7.44 -7.12 17.83
CA ASN A 186 7.62 -5.67 17.90
C ASN A 186 6.76 -4.93 16.85
N PRO A 187 5.42 -5.11 16.84
CA PRO A 187 4.56 -4.44 15.87
C PRO A 187 4.74 -2.93 15.92
N ILE A 188 5.01 -2.32 14.77
CA ILE A 188 5.09 -0.87 14.64
C ILE A 188 3.69 -0.34 14.36
N ASN A 189 3.29 0.75 15.00
CA ASN A 189 1.99 1.41 14.76
C ASN A 189 2.12 2.93 14.74
N GLU A 190 1.18 3.59 14.07
CA GLU A 190 0.97 5.03 14.26
C GLU A 190 0.35 5.24 15.64
N ALA A 191 0.93 6.12 16.44
CA ALA A 191 0.44 6.45 17.76
C ALA A 191 0.46 7.95 17.98
N THR A 192 -0.57 8.46 18.65
CA THR A 192 -0.57 9.83 19.16
C THR A 192 0.48 9.94 20.27
N VAL A 193 1.42 10.86 20.11
CA VAL A 193 2.43 11.19 21.13
C VAL A 193 1.78 12.05 22.21
N ALA A 194 2.13 11.80 23.47
CA ALA A 194 1.72 12.62 24.59
C ALA A 194 2.46 13.98 24.55
N SER A 195 1.97 14.88 23.69
CA SER A 195 2.47 16.24 23.52
C SER A 195 1.32 17.26 23.54
N ALA A 196 1.64 18.54 23.71
CA ALA A 196 0.63 19.61 23.65
C ALA A 196 -0.05 19.72 22.26
N THR A 197 0.60 19.23 21.21
CA THR A 197 0.14 19.28 19.82
C THR A 197 -0.55 17.99 19.36
N ASN A 198 -0.53 16.91 20.16
CA ASN A 198 -1.02 15.58 19.81
C ASN A 198 -0.43 15.07 18.48
N ASP A 199 0.89 15.22 18.31
CA ASP A 199 1.58 14.76 17.10
C ASP A 199 1.42 13.24 16.93
N ILE A 200 1.50 12.75 15.69
CA ILE A 200 1.48 11.32 15.39
C ILE A 200 2.89 10.89 15.02
N SER A 201 3.33 9.76 15.61
CA SER A 201 4.62 9.15 15.31
C SER A 201 4.47 7.64 15.13
N TRP A 202 5.50 7.01 14.60
CA TRP A 202 5.59 5.55 14.54
C TRP A 202 6.34 5.02 15.75
N VAL A 203 5.78 4.00 16.41
CA VAL A 203 6.37 3.37 17.59
C VAL A 203 6.24 1.86 17.51
N ASN A 204 7.22 1.12 18.05
CA ASN A 204 7.07 -0.30 18.39
C ASN A 204 6.09 -0.40 19.57
N SER A 205 4.81 -0.61 19.28
CA SER A 205 3.74 -0.36 20.24
C SER A 205 3.57 -1.44 21.31
N GLY A 206 4.10 -2.64 21.08
CA GLY A 206 4.08 -3.77 22.02
C GLY A 206 5.04 -4.87 21.60
N GLU A 207 5.01 -6.01 22.29
CA GLU A 207 5.90 -7.15 22.05
C GLU A 207 5.44 -8.00 20.86
N LYS A 208 4.13 -8.20 20.69
CA LYS A 208 3.59 -9.06 19.63
C LYS A 208 2.23 -8.61 19.10
N ALA A 209 1.96 -8.95 17.84
CA ALA A 209 0.64 -8.91 17.24
C ALA A 209 0.31 -10.24 16.56
N ILE A 210 -0.95 -10.64 16.63
CA ILE A 210 -1.48 -11.80 15.91
C ILE A 210 -2.52 -11.29 14.92
N GLY A 211 -2.42 -11.74 13.67
CA GLY A 211 -3.43 -11.54 12.65
C GLY A 211 -3.99 -12.87 12.19
N ILE A 212 -5.30 -13.01 12.07
CA ILE A 212 -5.93 -14.20 11.48
C ILE A 212 -6.95 -13.71 10.46
N GLY A 213 -6.91 -14.27 9.27
CA GLY A 213 -7.79 -13.85 8.19
C GLY A 213 -8.16 -14.94 7.21
N ALA A 214 -9.12 -14.59 6.35
CA ALA A 214 -9.57 -15.40 5.25
C ALA A 214 -9.84 -14.52 4.03
N GLU A 215 -9.52 -15.06 2.86
CA GLU A 215 -9.76 -14.40 1.57
C GLU A 215 -10.55 -15.31 0.65
N PHE A 216 -11.41 -14.69 -0.14
CA PHE A 216 -12.20 -15.34 -1.19
C PHE A 216 -12.06 -14.55 -2.47
N GLU A 217 -11.64 -15.20 -3.55
CA GLU A 217 -11.65 -14.65 -4.91
C GLU A 217 -12.62 -15.46 -5.77
N LEU A 218 -13.44 -14.76 -6.54
CA LEU A 218 -14.27 -15.31 -7.60
C LEU A 218 -14.07 -14.47 -8.85
N ARG A 219 -13.65 -15.11 -9.93
CA ARG A 219 -13.67 -14.57 -11.28
C ARG A 219 -14.51 -15.47 -12.15
N LYS A 220 -15.53 -14.90 -12.79
CA LYS A 220 -16.48 -15.66 -13.60
C LYS A 220 -16.69 -15.04 -14.96
N ASN A 221 -16.62 -15.85 -16.00
CA ASN A 221 -17.10 -15.50 -17.33
C ASN A 221 -18.61 -15.83 -17.39
N ILE A 222 -19.43 -14.80 -17.20
CA ILE A 222 -20.90 -14.91 -17.15
C ILE A 222 -21.44 -15.18 -18.56
N ILE A 223 -20.95 -14.44 -19.54
CA ILE A 223 -21.28 -14.60 -20.95
C ILE A 223 -19.97 -14.73 -21.72
N ASN A 224 -19.85 -15.75 -22.56
CA ASN A 224 -18.80 -15.80 -23.57
C ASN A 224 -19.41 -16.31 -24.87
N ILE A 225 -19.50 -15.45 -25.87
CA ILE A 225 -20.04 -15.76 -27.20
C ILE A 225 -18.94 -15.44 -28.20
N GLU A 226 -18.48 -16.47 -28.90
CA GLU A 226 -17.46 -16.35 -29.94
C GLU A 226 -18.06 -16.80 -31.27
N ASN A 227 -18.06 -15.93 -32.26
CA ASN A 227 -18.45 -16.25 -33.64
C ASN A 227 -17.19 -16.35 -34.50
N SER A 228 -16.68 -17.57 -34.66
CA SER A 228 -15.43 -17.86 -35.38
C SER A 228 -15.46 -17.47 -36.86
N THR A 229 -16.64 -17.30 -37.48
CA THR A 229 -16.77 -16.87 -38.88
C THR A 229 -16.52 -15.39 -39.11
N ASN A 230 -16.74 -14.54 -38.09
CA ASN A 230 -16.62 -13.08 -38.20
C ASN A 230 -15.67 -12.48 -37.15
N GLU A 231 -14.91 -13.32 -36.43
CA GLU A 231 -13.97 -12.92 -35.37
C GLU A 231 -14.58 -12.00 -34.29
N GLN A 232 -15.90 -12.12 -34.09
CA GLN A 232 -16.61 -11.35 -33.08
C GLN A 232 -16.65 -12.12 -31.77
N LYS A 233 -16.23 -11.44 -30.71
CA LYS A 233 -16.29 -11.96 -29.35
C LYS A 233 -17.10 -11.02 -28.48
N THR A 234 -18.03 -11.59 -27.71
CA THR A 234 -18.72 -10.87 -26.63
C THR A 234 -18.42 -11.60 -25.33
N ASN A 235 -17.82 -10.91 -24.38
CA ASN A 235 -17.53 -11.43 -23.06
C ASN A 235 -18.12 -10.50 -22.00
N LEU A 236 -18.83 -11.08 -21.04
CA LEU A 236 -19.21 -10.43 -19.79
C LEU A 236 -18.56 -11.22 -18.67
N SER A 237 -17.66 -10.59 -17.93
CA SER A 237 -17.00 -11.17 -16.78
C SER A 237 -17.33 -10.39 -15.51
N GLY A 238 -17.39 -11.11 -14.38
CA GLY A 238 -17.49 -10.51 -13.06
C GLY A 238 -16.37 -11.00 -12.16
N GLY A 239 -15.83 -10.08 -11.37
CA GLY A 239 -14.84 -10.35 -10.33
C GLY A 239 -15.38 -10.00 -8.94
N LEU A 240 -14.97 -10.75 -7.94
CA LEU A 240 -15.24 -10.50 -6.52
C LEU A 240 -14.02 -10.95 -5.71
N ASN A 241 -13.48 -10.07 -4.89
CA ASN A 241 -12.44 -10.34 -3.93
C ASN A 241 -12.91 -9.87 -2.55
N ILE A 242 -12.94 -10.76 -1.57
CA ILE A 242 -13.30 -10.45 -0.18
C ILE A 242 -12.13 -10.86 0.69
N SER A 243 -11.62 -9.96 1.52
CA SER A 243 -10.59 -10.25 2.52
C SER A 243 -11.09 -9.82 3.89
N TYR A 244 -11.06 -10.74 4.85
CA TYR A 244 -11.34 -10.47 6.25
C TYR A 244 -10.08 -10.71 7.07
N LEU A 245 -9.67 -9.72 7.88
CA LEU A 245 -8.48 -9.78 8.72
C LEU A 245 -8.83 -9.28 10.11
N HIS A 246 -8.77 -10.17 11.11
CA HIS A 246 -8.82 -9.78 12.50
C HIS A 246 -7.41 -9.70 13.07
N THR A 247 -7.06 -8.58 13.71
CA THR A 247 -5.76 -8.39 14.35
C THR A 247 -5.91 -8.03 15.81
N ASN A 248 -5.00 -8.52 16.66
CA ASN A 248 -4.87 -8.08 18.04
C ASN A 248 -3.39 -7.99 18.41
N GLN A 249 -3.01 -6.98 19.17
CA GLN A 249 -1.65 -6.77 19.66
C GLN A 249 -1.67 -6.29 21.11
N ASP A 250 -0.63 -6.61 21.86
CA ASP A 250 -0.40 -5.94 23.14
C ASP A 250 0.14 -4.52 22.93
N LEU A 251 -0.12 -3.65 23.90
CA LEU A 251 0.38 -2.28 23.94
C LEU A 251 1.20 -2.04 25.20
N ASP A 252 2.46 -1.65 25.04
CA ASP A 252 3.41 -1.43 26.13
C ASP A 252 4.03 -0.03 26.05
N THR A 253 3.59 0.85 26.96
CA THR A 253 4.10 2.21 27.07
C THR A 253 5.55 2.26 27.56
N GLU A 254 5.94 1.40 28.49
CA GLU A 254 7.30 1.36 29.05
C GLU A 254 8.29 0.85 28.00
N LYS A 255 7.88 -0.12 27.18
CA LYS A 255 8.65 -0.55 26.01
C LYS A 255 8.95 0.63 25.09
N VAL A 256 7.93 1.40 24.68
CA VAL A 256 8.13 2.57 23.80
C VAL A 256 9.08 3.59 24.44
N LEU A 257 8.90 3.90 25.73
CA LEU A 257 9.78 4.81 26.46
C LEU A 257 11.22 4.31 26.52
N LYS A 258 11.43 3.02 26.77
CA LYS A 258 12.76 2.41 26.87
C LYS A 258 13.45 2.35 25.50
N GLU A 259 12.73 1.89 24.47
CA GLU A 259 13.28 1.70 23.13
C GLU A 259 13.59 3.01 22.43
N THR A 260 12.91 4.10 22.78
CA THR A 260 13.13 5.44 22.20
C THR A 260 14.03 6.32 23.05
N GLU A 261 14.72 5.77 24.07
CA GLU A 261 15.52 6.55 25.03
C GLU A 261 14.73 7.72 25.65
N ARG A 262 13.42 7.51 25.88
CA ARG A 262 12.44 8.47 26.40
C ARG A 262 12.17 9.67 25.47
N ALA A 263 12.58 9.61 24.21
CA ALA A 263 12.32 10.65 23.22
C ALA A 263 10.84 10.68 22.80
N ILE A 264 10.16 9.53 22.77
CA ILE A 264 8.73 9.43 22.48
C ILE A 264 8.02 8.95 23.73
N THR A 265 7.08 9.77 24.22
CA THR A 265 6.18 9.38 25.30
C THR A 265 4.82 9.08 24.72
N VAL A 266 4.38 7.84 24.85
CA VAL A 266 2.98 7.44 24.65
C VAL A 266 2.38 7.16 26.01
N ALA A 267 1.05 7.24 26.11
CA ALA A 267 0.32 6.83 27.31
C ALA A 267 -0.92 6.10 26.81
N PHE A 268 -0.74 4.90 26.25
CA PHE A 268 -1.80 4.19 25.54
C PHE A 268 -3.08 4.12 26.37
N THR A 269 -4.22 4.37 25.71
CA THR A 269 -5.52 4.30 26.38
C THR A 269 -5.89 2.85 26.73
N ASN A 270 -5.53 1.92 25.85
CA ASN A 270 -5.83 0.50 25.97
C ASN A 270 -4.54 -0.31 26.19
N THR A 271 -4.66 -1.52 26.75
CA THR A 271 -3.55 -2.48 26.91
C THR A 271 -3.40 -3.42 25.72
N GLU A 272 -4.42 -3.49 24.87
CA GLU A 272 -4.43 -4.22 23.61
C GLU A 272 -5.20 -3.42 22.55
N SER A 273 -4.91 -3.63 21.27
CA SER A 273 -5.65 -3.01 20.17
C SER A 273 -5.49 -3.78 18.86
N ARG A 274 -6.24 -3.41 17.82
CA ARG A 274 -5.98 -3.87 16.45
C ARG A 274 -4.72 -3.18 15.90
N LEU A 275 -4.18 -3.69 14.80
CA LEU A 275 -3.11 -3.01 14.07
C LEU A 275 -3.64 -1.76 13.36
N THR A 276 -2.83 -0.70 13.38
CA THR A 276 -3.10 0.53 12.62
C THR A 276 -3.02 0.30 11.11
N GLY A 277 -3.85 1.01 10.36
CA GLY A 277 -3.89 1.01 8.90
C GLY A 277 -4.59 -0.20 8.26
N ALA A 278 -4.88 -1.25 9.02
CA ALA A 278 -5.60 -2.43 8.56
C ALA A 278 -7.12 -2.25 8.74
N SER A 279 -7.87 -2.36 7.64
CA SER A 279 -9.33 -2.56 7.70
C SER A 279 -9.61 -4.04 7.93
N ASP A 280 -10.61 -4.34 8.77
CA ASP A 280 -11.00 -5.72 9.05
C ASP A 280 -11.66 -6.40 7.85
N LEU A 281 -12.43 -5.65 7.05
CA LEU A 281 -13.12 -6.16 5.88
C LEU A 281 -12.82 -5.29 4.65
N LEU A 282 -12.39 -5.96 3.58
CA LEU A 282 -12.15 -5.38 2.27
C LEU A 282 -12.94 -6.18 1.23
N ILE A 283 -13.75 -5.49 0.43
CA ILE A 283 -14.47 -6.10 -0.70
C ILE A 283 -14.15 -5.33 -1.97
N ASN A 284 -13.66 -6.01 -3.01
CA ASN A 284 -13.61 -5.49 -4.36
C ASN A 284 -14.56 -6.30 -5.23
N ALA A 285 -15.36 -5.64 -6.06
CA ALA A 285 -16.19 -6.30 -7.06
C ALA A 285 -16.10 -5.54 -8.38
N ASP A 286 -16.12 -6.28 -9.48
CA ASP A 286 -16.11 -5.70 -10.82
C ASP A 286 -17.07 -6.43 -11.76
N LEU A 287 -17.55 -5.69 -12.75
CA LEU A 287 -18.28 -6.20 -13.89
C LEU A 287 -17.70 -5.58 -15.16
N SER A 288 -17.12 -6.42 -16.01
CA SER A 288 -16.48 -6.02 -17.26
C SER A 288 -17.21 -6.61 -18.45
N PHE A 289 -17.65 -5.73 -19.35
CA PHE A 289 -18.19 -6.07 -20.66
C PHE A 289 -17.14 -5.78 -21.73
N ASN A 290 -16.75 -6.81 -22.47
CA ASN A 290 -15.83 -6.75 -23.60
C ASN A 290 -16.56 -7.18 -24.87
N LYS A 291 -16.48 -6.37 -25.92
CA LYS A 291 -17.04 -6.65 -27.23
C LYS A 291 -16.00 -6.38 -28.30
N ASP A 292 -15.53 -7.44 -28.95
CA ASP A 292 -14.74 -7.36 -30.16
C ASP A 292 -15.69 -7.38 -31.35
N PHE A 293 -15.64 -6.31 -32.15
CA PHE A 293 -16.37 -6.18 -33.40
C PHE A 293 -15.57 -6.75 -34.58
N SER A 294 -14.24 -6.72 -34.48
CA SER A 294 -13.24 -7.36 -35.35
C SER A 294 -11.89 -7.42 -34.59
N GLU A 295 -10.85 -8.02 -35.18
CA GLU A 295 -9.48 -8.05 -34.61
C GLU A 295 -8.95 -6.66 -34.20
N GLU A 296 -9.31 -5.62 -34.94
CA GLU A 296 -8.80 -4.28 -34.72
C GLU A 296 -9.73 -3.38 -33.91
N LYS A 297 -11.00 -3.77 -33.73
CA LYS A 297 -12.05 -2.90 -33.21
C LYS A 297 -12.75 -3.52 -32.02
N SER A 298 -12.64 -2.89 -30.87
CA SER A 298 -13.18 -3.42 -29.61
C SER A 298 -13.74 -2.34 -28.69
N LEU A 299 -14.63 -2.77 -27.80
CA LEU A 299 -15.22 -1.98 -26.73
C LEU A 299 -15.05 -2.72 -25.41
N THR A 300 -14.51 -2.03 -24.42
CA THR A 300 -14.43 -2.51 -23.03
C THR A 300 -15.13 -1.50 -22.14
N ALA A 301 -16.09 -1.96 -21.34
CA ALA A 301 -16.73 -1.18 -20.30
C ALA A 301 -16.60 -1.93 -18.98
N THR A 302 -16.05 -1.29 -17.94
CA THR A 302 -15.87 -1.90 -16.62
C THR A 302 -16.45 -0.99 -15.56
N LEU A 303 -17.28 -1.56 -14.69
CA LEU A 303 -17.71 -0.94 -13.44
C LEU A 303 -17.02 -1.69 -12.31
N ALA A 304 -16.29 -0.99 -11.45
CA ALA A 304 -15.62 -1.55 -10.29
C ALA A 304 -16.09 -0.85 -9.02
N GLY A 305 -16.25 -1.61 -7.94
CA GLY A 305 -16.62 -1.11 -6.64
C GLY A 305 -15.70 -1.66 -5.57
N THR A 306 -15.33 -0.80 -4.63
CA THR A 306 -14.51 -1.17 -3.49
C THR A 306 -15.17 -0.71 -2.20
N TYR A 307 -15.18 -1.59 -1.21
CA TYR A 307 -15.55 -1.31 0.17
C TYR A 307 -14.37 -1.59 1.10
N PHE A 308 -14.09 -0.63 1.99
CA PHE A 308 -13.20 -0.80 3.13
C PHE A 308 -14.01 -0.55 4.40
N SER A 309 -13.93 -1.45 5.38
CA SER A 309 -14.44 -1.17 6.72
C SER A 309 -13.62 -0.08 7.41
N ASP A 310 -14.14 0.40 8.54
CA ASP A 310 -13.40 1.26 9.45
C ASP A 310 -12.04 0.65 9.80
N ARG A 311 -11.09 1.53 10.10
CA ARG A 311 -9.74 1.13 10.50
C ARG A 311 -9.15 2.10 11.49
N ILE A 312 -8.30 1.58 12.36
CA ILE A 312 -7.53 2.41 13.27
C ILE A 312 -6.49 3.16 12.45
N TYR A 313 -6.60 4.49 12.41
CA TYR A 313 -5.59 5.36 11.84
C TYR A 313 -4.39 5.46 12.79
N ALA A 314 -4.61 5.81 14.05
CA ALA A 314 -3.55 5.88 15.05
C ALA A 314 -4.06 5.41 16.41
N LEU A 315 -3.18 4.68 17.13
CA LEU A 315 -3.39 4.32 18.53
C LEU A 315 -3.43 5.59 19.36
N GLY A 316 -4.43 5.74 20.21
CA GLY A 316 -4.54 6.94 21.02
C GLY A 316 -4.25 6.74 22.49
N VAL A 317 -4.10 7.88 23.14
CA VAL A 317 -3.43 7.99 24.44
C VAL A 317 -4.29 8.77 25.43
N THR A 318 -3.93 8.70 26.71
CA THR A 318 -4.50 9.53 27.79
C THR A 318 -6.02 9.40 27.97
N GLY A 319 -6.58 8.21 27.71
CA GLY A 319 -8.02 7.98 27.87
C GLY A 319 -8.88 8.54 26.73
N LYS A 320 -8.27 9.05 25.66
CA LYS A 320 -9.02 9.58 24.51
C LYS A 320 -9.54 8.47 23.61
N GLY A 321 -8.94 7.27 23.68
CA GLY A 321 -9.24 6.15 22.78
C GLY A 321 -8.42 6.23 21.49
N ASP A 322 -8.72 5.41 20.49
CA ASP A 322 -8.01 5.37 19.20
C ASP A 322 -8.62 6.34 18.17
N LEU A 323 -7.80 6.78 17.22
CA LEU A 323 -8.27 7.53 16.05
C LEU A 323 -8.67 6.55 14.95
N VAL A 324 -9.93 6.58 14.54
CA VAL A 324 -10.54 5.64 13.59
C VAL A 324 -11.03 6.38 12.36
N ASP A 325 -10.58 5.96 11.17
CA ASP A 325 -11.14 6.40 9.90
C ASP A 325 -12.41 5.59 9.60
N SER A 326 -13.48 6.26 9.15
CA SER A 326 -14.75 5.63 8.77
C SER A 326 -14.62 4.69 7.58
N ASP A 327 -15.62 3.82 7.41
CA ASP A 327 -15.74 2.95 6.25
C ASP A 327 -15.94 3.75 4.95
N VAL A 328 -15.54 3.15 3.82
CA VAL A 328 -15.48 3.82 2.52
C VAL A 328 -16.03 2.92 1.44
N ILE A 329 -16.98 3.44 0.65
CA ILE A 329 -17.46 2.82 -0.60
C ILE A 329 -17.04 3.71 -1.78
N ALA A 330 -16.21 3.17 -2.66
CA ALA A 330 -15.79 3.81 -3.90
C ALA A 330 -16.36 3.07 -5.12
N LEU A 331 -16.81 3.82 -6.12
CA LEU A 331 -17.22 3.28 -7.42
C LEU A 331 -16.42 3.94 -8.54
N ASP A 332 -15.90 3.10 -9.43
CA ASP A 332 -15.10 3.48 -10.59
C ASP A 332 -15.74 2.93 -11.87
N PHE A 333 -15.69 3.71 -12.94
CA PHE A 333 -16.14 3.31 -14.27
C PHE A 333 -15.07 3.60 -15.30
N VAL A 334 -14.79 2.63 -16.17
CA VAL A 334 -13.84 2.76 -17.27
C VAL A 334 -14.49 2.30 -18.56
N LEU A 335 -14.42 3.12 -19.60
CA LEU A 335 -14.87 2.83 -20.95
C LEU A 335 -13.71 3.00 -21.91
N LYS A 336 -13.38 1.98 -22.68
CA LYS A 336 -12.35 2.02 -23.73
C LYS A 336 -12.96 1.57 -25.05
N TYR A 337 -12.70 2.32 -26.10
CA TYR A 337 -13.11 1.98 -27.46
C TYR A 337 -11.92 2.06 -28.40
N LYS A 338 -11.54 0.92 -28.97
CA LYS A 338 -10.52 0.82 -30.01
C LYS A 338 -11.21 0.92 -31.36
N PHE A 339 -10.88 1.94 -32.15
CA PHE A 339 -11.45 2.15 -33.48
C PHE A 339 -10.81 1.23 -34.52
N ASN A 340 -9.48 1.08 -34.42
CA ASN A 340 -8.64 0.22 -35.27
C ASN A 340 -7.30 -0.05 -34.56
N LYS A 341 -6.35 -0.71 -35.24
CA LYS A 341 -5.02 -0.99 -34.66
C LYS A 341 -4.24 0.26 -34.22
N ASN A 342 -4.51 1.41 -34.83
CA ASN A 342 -3.77 2.64 -34.59
C ASN A 342 -4.49 3.54 -33.58
N LEU A 343 -5.82 3.61 -33.54
CA LEU A 343 -6.56 4.64 -32.81
C LEU A 343 -7.50 4.04 -31.76
N GLY A 344 -7.47 4.59 -30.54
CA GLY A 344 -8.41 4.27 -29.47
C GLY A 344 -8.74 5.49 -28.60
N ILE A 345 -9.91 5.47 -27.97
CA ILE A 345 -10.34 6.46 -26.98
C ILE A 345 -10.71 5.75 -25.67
N GLY A 346 -10.46 6.42 -24.55
CA GLY A 346 -10.85 5.98 -23.22
C GLY A 346 -11.52 7.09 -22.45
N PHE A 347 -12.44 6.71 -21.57
CA PHE A 347 -13.04 7.55 -20.55
C PHE A 347 -12.92 6.81 -19.22
N SER A 348 -12.53 7.52 -18.16
CA SER A 348 -12.59 7.00 -16.80
C SER A 348 -13.30 7.98 -15.88
N ALA A 349 -14.11 7.45 -14.99
CA ALA A 349 -14.76 8.17 -13.91
C ALA A 349 -14.42 7.43 -12.61
N LYS A 350 -13.54 8.01 -11.79
CA LYS A 350 -13.07 7.41 -10.55
C LYS A 350 -13.74 8.05 -9.34
N ASN A 351 -13.94 7.26 -8.30
CA ASN A 351 -14.51 7.63 -7.03
C ASN A 351 -15.84 8.39 -7.18
N ILE A 352 -16.73 7.89 -8.05
CA ILE A 352 -18.00 8.52 -8.44
C ILE A 352 -18.88 8.81 -7.21
N THR A 353 -18.79 7.97 -6.18
CA THR A 353 -19.50 8.11 -4.91
C THR A 353 -19.02 9.29 -4.06
N ASP A 354 -17.77 9.73 -4.22
CA ASP A 354 -17.15 10.82 -3.46
C ASP A 354 -17.41 10.77 -1.94
N PRO A 355 -17.11 9.62 -1.29
CA PRO A 355 -17.45 9.41 0.11
C PRO A 355 -16.69 10.38 1.00
N THR A 356 -17.35 10.88 2.03
CA THR A 356 -16.69 11.60 3.12
C THR A 356 -16.01 10.58 4.04
N ILE A 357 -14.72 10.78 4.29
CA ILE A 357 -13.96 10.00 5.27
C ILE A 357 -13.90 10.83 6.55
N GLU A 358 -14.56 10.34 7.59
CA GLU A 358 -14.53 10.96 8.91
C GLU A 358 -13.50 10.24 9.77
N ARG A 359 -12.62 11.01 10.41
CA ARG A 359 -11.74 10.50 11.45
C ARG A 359 -12.34 10.83 12.81
N LYS A 360 -12.61 9.80 13.61
CA LYS A 360 -13.22 9.93 14.93
C LYS A 360 -12.28 9.44 16.00
N GLN A 361 -12.36 10.11 17.15
CA GLN A 361 -11.83 9.62 18.40
C GLN A 361 -12.87 8.66 19.01
N ASP A 362 -12.60 7.36 19.08
CA ASP A 362 -13.61 6.32 19.33
C ASP A 362 -14.32 6.40 20.70
N ILE A 363 -13.59 6.64 21.79
CA ILE A 363 -14.17 6.72 23.14
C ILE A 363 -14.94 8.02 23.33
N GLN A 364 -14.39 9.15 22.85
CA GLN A 364 -15.03 10.45 22.99
C GLN A 364 -16.16 10.67 21.97
N ASN A 365 -16.19 9.87 20.91
CA ASN A 365 -17.09 9.97 19.77
C ASN A 365 -17.09 11.38 19.15
N VAL A 366 -15.90 11.96 18.98
CA VAL A 366 -15.69 13.30 18.40
C VAL A 366 -14.99 13.16 17.05
N ILE A 367 -15.52 13.82 16.03
CA ILE A 367 -14.86 13.95 14.73
C ILE A 367 -13.67 14.91 14.87
N VAL A 368 -12.46 14.40 14.63
CA VAL A 368 -11.22 15.20 14.68
C VAL A 368 -10.82 15.72 13.31
N ASP A 369 -11.23 15.03 12.24
CA ASP A 369 -10.96 15.42 10.86
C ASP A 369 -12.05 14.85 9.93
N SER A 370 -12.31 15.52 8.82
CA SER A 370 -13.27 15.07 7.80
C SER A 370 -12.84 15.58 6.44
N TYR A 371 -12.60 14.66 5.51
CA TYR A 371 -12.11 15.00 4.18
C TYR A 371 -12.74 14.14 3.09
N LYS A 372 -12.59 14.59 1.84
CA LYS A 372 -13.00 13.86 0.63
C LYS A 372 -11.82 13.69 -0.29
N LYS A 373 -11.71 12.52 -0.93
CA LYS A 373 -10.70 12.26 -1.96
C LYS A 373 -11.05 12.90 -3.32
N GLY A 374 -12.32 13.28 -3.52
CA GLY A 374 -12.79 13.92 -4.74
C GLY A 374 -13.10 12.93 -5.86
N ARG A 375 -13.84 13.40 -6.87
CA ARG A 375 -14.15 12.68 -8.10
C ARG A 375 -13.10 13.02 -9.16
N ASN A 376 -12.67 12.02 -9.92
CA ASN A 376 -11.76 12.23 -11.05
C ASN A 376 -12.41 11.74 -12.35
N PHE A 377 -12.42 12.58 -13.37
CA PHE A 377 -12.89 12.22 -14.70
C PHE A 377 -11.75 12.45 -15.70
N SER A 378 -11.42 11.45 -16.50
CA SER A 378 -10.38 11.55 -17.51
C SER A 378 -10.85 11.04 -18.87
N ILE A 379 -10.34 11.66 -19.93
CA ILE A 379 -10.50 11.22 -21.31
C ILE A 379 -9.09 11.00 -21.87
N SER A 380 -8.85 9.84 -22.48
CA SER A 380 -7.58 9.47 -23.07
C SER A 380 -7.74 9.19 -24.56
N LEU A 381 -6.82 9.67 -25.40
CA LEU A 381 -6.72 9.29 -26.80
C LEU A 381 -5.41 8.53 -27.00
N LYS A 382 -5.46 7.38 -27.65
CA LYS A 382 -4.27 6.66 -28.07
C LYS A 382 -4.13 6.63 -29.58
N TYR A 383 -2.92 6.92 -30.04
CA TYR A 383 -2.48 6.64 -31.39
C TYR A 383 -1.20 5.77 -31.39
N THR A 384 -1.21 4.64 -32.10
CA THR A 384 -0.06 3.73 -32.29
C THR A 384 0.36 3.82 -33.76
N PHE A 385 1.65 4.03 -34.03
CA PHE A 385 2.19 4.20 -35.39
C PHE A 385 2.49 2.87 -36.08
#